data_AF-A0A9W7YM57-F1
#
_entry.id   AF-A0A9W7YM57-F1
#
_cell.length_a   1.000
_cell.length_b   1.000
_cell.length_c   1.000
_cell.angle_alpha   90.00
_cell.angle_beta   90.00
_cell.angle_gamma   90.00
#
_symmetry.space_group_name_H-M   'P 1'
#
loop_
_entity.id
_entity.type
_entity.pdbx_description
1 polymer ?
#
loop_
_entity_poly.entity_id
_entity_poly.type
_entity_poly.pdbx_seq_one_letter_code
_entity_poly.pdbx_strand_id
1 'polypeptide(L)' 'MADAALEMIRKPASFTGNLCIDEVVLREAGVRDFAKYALTKGIKDEDMELDGFLGEADHARVHMLRAQHKARL' A
#
# COMPACT_ATOMS: atom_id res chain seq x y z
N MET A 1 -8.05 -1.59 -0.47
CA MET A 1 -8.41 -3.03 -0.40
C MET A 1 -8.79 -3.71 -1.73
N ALA A 2 -9.92 -3.40 -2.40
CA ALA A 2 -10.38 -4.20 -3.56
C ALA A 2 -9.35 -4.34 -4.71
N ASP A 3 -8.71 -3.24 -5.12
CA ASP A 3 -7.67 -3.27 -6.15
C ASP A 3 -6.48 -4.15 -5.76
N ALA A 4 -6.09 -4.14 -4.47
CA ALA A 4 -5.01 -4.98 -3.99
C ALA A 4 -5.38 -6.47 -4.06
N ALA A 5 -6.63 -6.82 -3.76
CA ALA A 5 -7.12 -8.19 -3.93
C ALA A 5 -7.09 -8.64 -5.38
N LEU A 6 -7.49 -7.78 -6.31
CA LEU A 6 -7.40 -8.07 -7.74
C LEU A 6 -5.94 -8.28 -8.18
N GLU A 7 -5.01 -7.45 -7.70
CA GLU A 7 -3.57 -7.64 -7.96
C GLU A 7 -3.02 -8.94 -7.37
N MET A 8 -3.49 -9.37 -6.19
CA MET A 8 -3.12 -10.67 -5.63
C MET A 8 -3.64 -11.85 -6.45
N ILE A 9 -4.88 -11.76 -6.95
CA ILE A 9 -5.49 -12.82 -7.80
C ILE A 9 -4.73 -13.00 -9.12
N ARG A 10 -4.10 -11.94 -9.64
CA ARG A 10 -3.28 -11.98 -10.87
C ARG A 10 -1.89 -12.59 -10.68
N LYS A 11 -1.43 -12.75 -9.44
CA LYS A 11 -0.13 -13.38 -9.15
C LYS A 11 -0.19 -14.89 -9.44
N PRO A 12 0.94 -15.54 -9.74
CA PRO A 12 0.97 -16.99 -9.98
C PRO A 12 0.49 -17.76 -8.73
N ALA A 13 -0.04 -18.97 -8.93
CA ALA A 13 -0.53 -19.82 -7.82
C ALA A 13 0.54 -20.15 -6.76
N SER A 14 1.82 -20.01 -7.09
CA SER A 14 2.93 -20.12 -6.15
C SER A 14 2.99 -18.96 -5.14
N PHE A 15 2.26 -17.87 -5.36
CA PHE A 15 2.13 -16.75 -4.43
C PHE A 15 1.13 -17.11 -3.31
N THR A 16 1.60 -17.88 -2.33
CA THR A 16 0.81 -18.36 -1.19
C THR A 16 1.58 -18.19 0.12
N GLY A 17 0.87 -18.17 1.25
CA GLY A 17 1.46 -18.00 2.58
C GLY A 17 1.90 -16.58 2.93
N ASN A 18 1.40 -15.57 2.20
CA ASN A 18 1.79 -14.17 2.40
C ASN A 18 0.77 -13.41 3.27
N LEU A 19 1.27 -12.59 4.20
CA LEU A 19 0.48 -11.52 4.83
C LEU A 19 0.63 -10.25 3.99
N CYS A 20 -0.38 -9.95 3.18
CA CYS A 20 -0.32 -8.84 2.23
C CYS A 20 -0.97 -7.59 2.82
N ILE A 21 -0.27 -6.46 2.72
CA ILE A 21 -0.78 -5.13 3.07
C ILE A 21 -1.19 -4.45 1.77
N ASP A 22 -2.40 -3.92 1.71
CA ASP A 22 -2.98 -3.44 0.44
C ASP A 22 -2.19 -2.28 -0.17
N GLU A 23 -1.76 -1.31 0.64
CA GLU A 23 -0.90 -0.21 0.19
C GLU A 23 0.45 -0.71 -0.34
N VAL A 24 1.07 -1.69 0.31
CA VAL A 24 2.34 -2.28 -0.13
C VAL A 24 2.16 -2.98 -1.48
N VAL A 25 1.15 -3.84 -1.62
CA VAL A 25 0.85 -4.57 -2.85
C VAL A 25 0.67 -3.62 -4.02
N LEU A 26 -0.11 -2.55 -3.82
CA LEU A 26 -0.43 -1.58 -4.86
C LEU A 26 0.77 -0.70 -5.22
N ARG A 27 1.57 -0.26 -4.24
CA ARG A 27 2.80 0.52 -4.52
C ARG A 27 3.82 -0.31 -5.29
N GLU A 28 3.99 -1.59 -4.95
CA GLU A 28 4.86 -2.52 -5.67
C GLU A 28 4.35 -2.81 -7.09
N ALA A 29 3.03 -2.82 -7.29
CA ALA A 29 2.41 -2.87 -8.62
C ALA A 29 2.52 -1.54 -9.41
N GLY A 30 3.15 -0.52 -8.83
CA GLY A 30 3.43 0.76 -9.47
C GLY A 30 2.36 1.84 -9.27
N VAL A 31 1.33 1.60 -8.46
CA VAL A 31 0.35 2.63 -8.09
C VAL A 31 1.04 3.71 -7.26
N ARG A 32 0.90 4.98 -7.68
CA ARG A 32 1.56 6.12 -7.02
C ARG A 32 0.56 7.08 -6.38
N ASP A 33 -0.56 7.31 -7.02
CA ASP A 33 -1.63 8.18 -6.52
C ASP A 33 -2.58 7.38 -5.62
N PHE A 34 -2.43 7.58 -4.30
CA PHE A 34 -3.30 7.02 -3.27
C PHE A 34 -4.40 7.99 -2.81
N ALA A 35 -4.35 9.27 -3.23
CA ALA A 35 -5.37 10.25 -2.86
C ALA A 35 -6.76 9.85 -3.36
N LYS A 36 -6.83 9.10 -4.48
CA LYS A 36 -8.08 8.54 -5.02
C LYS A 36 -8.76 7.50 -4.11
N TYR A 37 -8.02 6.90 -3.18
CA TYR A 37 -8.57 5.94 -2.21
C TYR A 37 -8.98 6.61 -0.90
N ALA A 38 -8.59 7.87 -0.67
CA ALA A 38 -8.97 8.59 0.53
C ALA A 38 -10.46 8.98 0.49
N LEU A 39 -11.14 8.83 1.63
CA LEU A 39 -12.54 9.25 1.77
C LEU A 39 -12.70 10.77 1.60
N THR A 40 -11.78 11.53 2.20
CA THR A 40 -11.80 12.99 2.18
C THR A 40 -10.76 13.51 1.17
N LYS A 41 -11.20 14.37 0.25
CA LYS A 41 -10.33 14.96 -0.76
C LYS A 41 -9.24 15.84 -0.12
N GLY A 42 -8.01 15.70 -0.59
CA GLY A 42 -6.88 16.52 -0.15
C GLY A 42 -6.13 15.99 1.07
N ILE A 43 -6.59 14.88 1.66
CA ILE A 43 -5.83 14.13 2.67
C ILE A 43 -4.57 13.57 2.02
N LYS A 44 -3.43 13.76 2.67
CA LYS A 44 -2.14 13.22 2.23
C LYS A 44 -1.87 11.89 2.91
N ASP A 45 -1.01 11.08 2.31
CA ASP A 45 -0.57 9.80 2.89
C ASP A 45 -0.07 9.94 4.33
N GLU A 46 0.63 11.02 4.65
CA GLU A 46 1.19 11.32 5.97
C GLU A 46 0.14 11.69 7.03
N ASP A 47 -1.07 12.08 6.61
CA ASP A 47 -2.19 12.37 7.51
C ASP A 47 -3.02 11.11 7.82
N MET A 48 -2.75 9.99 7.14
CA MET A 48 -3.46 8.73 7.31
C MET A 48 -2.83 7.88 8.42
N GLU A 49 -3.65 7.49 9.39
CA GLU A 49 -3.28 6.51 10.41
C GLU A 49 -3.10 5.11 9.79
N LEU A 50 -2.17 4.35 10.35
CA LEU A 50 -1.94 2.95 9.99
C LEU A 50 -2.83 2.03 10.83
N ASP A 51 -3.17 0.88 10.26
CA ASP A 51 -4.04 -0.09 10.94
C ASP A 51 -3.36 -0.65 12.21
N GLY A 52 -4.14 -0.82 13.27
CA GLY A 52 -3.66 -1.11 14.63
C GLY A 52 -2.99 -2.48 14.81
N PHE A 53 -3.13 -3.36 13.81
CA PHE A 53 -2.52 -4.70 13.82
C PHE A 53 -1.23 -4.80 12.99
N LEU A 54 -0.72 -3.69 12.46
CA LEU A 54 0.56 -3.69 11.75
C LEU A 54 1.74 -3.65 12.72
N GLY A 55 2.73 -4.52 12.47
CA GLY A 55 3.97 -4.54 13.22
C GLY A 55 4.91 -3.40 12.82
N GLU A 56 5.97 -3.17 13.61
CA GLU A 56 6.98 -2.14 13.32
C GLU A 56 7.62 -2.29 11.93
N ALA A 57 7.92 -3.53 11.51
CA ALA A 57 8.50 -3.80 10.20
C ALA A 57 7.55 -3.40 9.05
N ASP A 58 6.26 -3.63 9.23
CA ASP A 58 5.23 -3.29 8.24
C ASP A 58 5.02 -1.78 8.17
N HIS A 59 4.98 -1.10 9.32
CA HIS A 59 4.98 0.36 9.39
C HIS A 59 6.17 0.96 8.63
N ALA A 60 7.39 0.47 8.91
CA ALA A 60 8.61 0.93 8.24
C ALA A 60 8.54 0.72 6.73
N ARG A 61 8.03 -0.44 6.27
CA ARG A 61 7.89 -0.74 4.84
C ARG A 61 6.90 0.20 4.15
N VAL A 62 5.74 0.48 4.75
CA VAL A 62 4.76 1.42 4.20
C VAL A 62 5.37 2.82 4.08
N HIS A 63 6.00 3.32 5.14
CA HIS A 63 6.64 4.64 5.12
C HIS A 63 7.76 4.75 4.10
N MET A 64 8.60 3.71 3.97
CA MET A 64 9.66 3.66 2.96
C MET A 64 9.08 3.77 1.54
N LEU A 65 8.03 3.02 1.23
CA LEU A 65 7.39 3.06 -0.09
C LEU A 65 6.70 4.40 -0.39
N ARG A 66 6.08 5.03 0.62
CA ARG A 66 5.55 6.41 0.52
C ARG A 66 6.66 7.39 0.15
N ALA A 67 7.79 7.34 0.84
CA ALA A 67 8.93 8.23 0.59
C ALA A 67 9.57 8.00 -0.79
N GLN A 68 9.77 6.74 -1.18
CA GLN A 68 10.36 6.39 -2.47
C GLN A 68 9.54 6.90 -3.67
N HIS A 69 8.21 6.91 -3.55
CA HIS A 69 7.33 7.36 -4.63
C HIS A 69 7.21 8.89 -4.67
N LYS A 70 7.31 9.59 -3.53
CA LYS A 70 7.43 11.06 -3.50
C LYS A 70 8.71 11.55 -4.18
N ALA A 71 9.84 10.86 -4.01
CA ALA A 71 11.14 11.26 -4.58
C ALA A 71 11.28 11.08 -6.10
N ARG A 72 10.31 10.44 -6.76
CA ARG A 72 10.30 10.17 -8.21
C ARG A 72 9.39 11.13 -9.01
N LEU A 73 8.86 12.17 -8.35
CA LEU A 73 8.05 13.25 -8.91
C LEU A 73 8.85 14.56 -8.88
#